data_AF-A0A7X5JFR3-F1
#
_entry.id   AF-A0A7X5JFR3-F1
#
_cell.length_a   1.000
_cell.length_b   1.000
_cell.length_c   1.000
_cell.angle_alpha   90.00
_cell.angle_beta   90.00
_cell.angle_gamma   90.00
#
_symmetry.space_group_name_H-M   'P 1'
#
loop_
_entity.id
_entity.type
_entity.pdbx_description
1 polymer ?
#
loop_
_entity_poly.entity_id
_entity_poly.type
_entity_poly.pdbx_seq_one_letter_code
_entity_poly.pdbx_strand_id
1 'polypeptide(L)'
;MASDIEQAIRQICEEKGLSYDSVIETIEVALAAAYRKDYGDRMQNIEIEFDTETGGVKAFDVKTVVDNLTEEEVAIIEERQAEETAAREAAKAAREA
;
A
#
# COMPACT_ATOMS: atom_id res chain seq x y z
N MET A 1 8.32 -22.51 -7.93
CA MET A 1 9.79 -22.39 -7.93
C MET A 1 10.06 -21.07 -7.23
N ALA A 2 11.00 -21.03 -6.27
CA ALA A 2 11.29 -19.78 -5.55
C ALA A 2 11.69 -18.71 -6.57
N SER A 3 11.02 -17.56 -6.53
CA SER A 3 11.29 -16.43 -7.41
C SER A 3 12.76 -16.01 -7.29
N ASP A 4 13.36 -15.53 -8.39
CA ASP A 4 14.74 -15.02 -8.39
C ASP A 4 14.91 -13.90 -7.34
N ILE A 5 13.85 -13.14 -7.07
CA ILE A 5 13.82 -12.10 -6.04
C ILE A 5 13.90 -12.71 -4.65
N GLU A 6 13.13 -13.76 -4.38
CA GLU A 6 13.12 -14.44 -3.09
C GLU A 6 14.51 -15.01 -2.75
N GLN A 7 15.16 -15.63 -3.74
CA GLN A 7 16.50 -16.19 -3.59
C GLN A 7 17.54 -15.10 -3.29
N ALA A 8 17.47 -13.97 -3.99
CA ALA A 8 18.36 -12.83 -3.74
C ALA A 8 18.17 -12.24 -2.33
N ILE A 9 16.93 -12.10 -1.86
CA ILE A 9 16.64 -11.62 -0.50
C ILE A 9 17.22 -12.59 0.53
N ARG A 10 17.00 -13.91 0.38
CA ARG A 10 17.53 -14.93 1.29
C ARG A 10 19.06 -14.90 1.37
N GLN A 11 19.73 -14.79 0.23
CA GLN A 11 21.19 -14.69 0.18
C GLN A 11 21.71 -13.48 0.97
N ILE A 12 21.09 -12.30 0.78
CA ILE A 12 21.47 -11.08 1.51
C ILE A 12 21.22 -11.25 3.02
N CYS A 13 20.11 -11.89 3.41
CA CYS A 13 19.80 -12.15 4.81
C CYS A 13 20.87 -13.04 5.46
N GLU A 14 21.30 -14.09 4.77
CA GLU A 14 22.36 -15.00 5.26
C GLU A 14 23.73 -14.31 5.35
N GLU A 15 24.12 -13.54 4.33
CA GLU A 15 25.41 -12.84 4.31
C GLU A 15 25.50 -11.73 5.37
N LYS A 16 24.39 -11.06 5.66
CA LYS A 16 24.33 -9.92 6.59
C LYS A 16 23.83 -10.28 7.98
N GLY A 17 23.35 -11.51 8.19
CA GLY A 17 22.75 -11.95 9.45
C GLY A 17 21.46 -11.20 9.81
N LEU A 18 20.64 -10.88 8.80
CA LEU A 18 19.37 -10.17 8.96
C LEU A 18 18.20 -11.16 9.01
N SER A 19 17.12 -10.80 9.70
CA SER A 19 15.89 -11.60 9.60
C SER A 19 15.21 -11.33 8.27
N TYR A 20 14.72 -12.40 7.65
CA TYR A 20 14.01 -12.33 6.38
C TYR A 20 12.78 -11.41 6.47
N ASP A 21 12.00 -11.53 7.54
CA ASP A 21 10.80 -10.71 7.76
C ASP A 21 11.12 -9.21 7.87
N SER A 22 12.22 -8.85 8.55
CA SER A 22 12.61 -7.43 8.68
C SER A 22 13.04 -6.81 7.36
N VAL A 23 13.67 -7.61 6.47
CA VAL A 23 14.04 -7.14 5.13
C VAL A 23 12.79 -6.94 4.27
N ILE A 24 11.81 -7.84 4.33
CA ILE A 24 10.53 -7.67 3.63
C ILE A 24 9.79 -6.42 4.11
N GLU A 25 9.63 -6.26 5.43
CA GLU A 25 8.96 -5.09 6.01
C GLU A 25 9.65 -3.78 5.56
N THR A 26 10.98 -3.78 5.52
CA THR A 26 11.75 -2.63 5.03
C THR A 26 11.46 -2.33 3.55
N ILE A 27 11.35 -3.37 2.71
CA ILE A 27 11.01 -3.22 1.29
C ILE A 27 9.60 -2.66 1.14
N GLU A 28 8.62 -3.17 1.89
CA GLU A 28 7.24 -2.70 1.88
C GLU A 28 7.14 -1.23 2.29
N VAL A 29 7.84 -0.83 3.35
CA VAL A 29 7.91 0.58 3.78
C VAL A 29 8.56 1.46 2.73
N ALA A 30 9.64 1.00 2.09
CA ALA A 30 10.31 1.75 1.03
C ALA A 30 9.40 1.94 -0.20
N LEU A 31 8.68 0.89 -0.59
CA LEU A 31 7.68 0.96 -1.66
C LEU A 31 6.52 1.90 -1.29
N ALA A 32 6.04 1.83 -0.04
CA ALA A 32 4.96 2.70 0.44
C ALA A 32 5.40 4.17 0.43
N ALA A 33 6.64 4.47 0.83
CA ALA A 33 7.19 5.81 0.77
C ALA A 33 7.33 6.32 -0.68
N ALA A 34 7.78 5.47 -1.61
CA ALA A 34 7.86 5.80 -3.03
C ALA A 34 6.46 6.08 -3.61
N TYR A 35 5.48 5.22 -3.31
CA TYR A 35 4.10 5.42 -3.73
C TYR A 35 3.53 6.73 -3.16
N ARG A 36 3.74 6.99 -1.87
CA ARG A 36 3.28 8.24 -1.23
C ARG A 36 3.88 9.48 -1.87
N LYS A 37 5.11 9.40 -2.35
CA LYS A 37 5.79 10.53 -3.02
C LYS A 37 5.17 10.86 -4.38
N ASP A 38 4.83 9.85 -5.17
CA ASP A 38 4.38 10.04 -6.55
C ASP A 38 2.84 10.16 -6.66
N TYR A 39 2.10 9.51 -5.77
CA TYR A 39 0.64 9.38 -5.85
C TYR A 39 -0.10 9.58 -4.51
N GLY A 40 0.61 9.73 -3.39
CA GLY A 40 -0.03 9.77 -2.07
C GLY A 40 -0.51 11.16 -1.67
N ASP A 41 -1.67 11.18 -1.04
CA ASP A 41 -2.16 12.34 -0.30
C ASP A 41 -1.67 12.35 1.14
N ARG A 42 -1.55 13.55 1.74
CA ARG A 42 -1.07 13.71 3.13
C ARG A 42 -1.92 12.98 4.18
N MET A 43 -3.15 12.64 3.84
CA MET A 43 -4.12 11.98 4.72
C MET A 43 -4.36 10.51 4.37
N GLN A 44 -3.61 9.93 3.43
CA GLN A 44 -3.71 8.51 3.10
C GLN A 44 -2.69 7.71 3.92
N ASN A 45 -3.14 6.57 4.44
CA ASN A 45 -2.29 5.63 5.14
C ASN A 45 -1.99 4.46 4.20
N ILE A 46 -1.03 4.68 3.31
CA ILE A 46 -0.65 3.68 2.31
C ILE A 46 0.17 2.56 2.97
N GLU A 47 -0.36 1.35 2.91
CA GLU A 47 0.32 0.11 3.28
C GLU A 47 0.51 -0.75 2.02
N ILE A 48 1.65 -1.41 1.90
CA ILE A 48 1.98 -2.21 0.73
C ILE A 48 2.26 -3.64 1.18
N GLU A 49 1.61 -4.59 0.51
CA GLU A 49 1.86 -6.02 0.65
C GLU A 49 2.73 -6.47 -0.52
N PHE A 50 3.89 -7.03 -0.22
CA PHE A 50 4.81 -7.56 -1.22
C PHE A 50 4.82 -9.09 -1.21
N ASP A 51 4.45 -9.68 -2.34
CA ASP A 51 4.53 -11.12 -2.56
C ASP A 51 5.88 -11.48 -3.17
N THR A 52 6.72 -12.17 -2.38
CA THR A 52 8.06 -12.58 -2.79
C THR A 52 8.09 -13.74 -3.77
N GLU A 53 7.03 -14.56 -3.83
CA GLU A 53 6.94 -15.71 -4.72
C GLU A 53 6.52 -15.29 -6.14
N THR A 54 5.62 -14.32 -6.25
CA THR A 54 5.11 -13.84 -7.54
C THR A 54 5.74 -12.51 -7.99
N GLY A 55 6.37 -11.77 -7.07
CA GLY A 55 6.79 -10.39 -7.29
C GLY A 55 5.62 -9.40 -7.34
N GLY A 56 4.42 -9.83 -6.94
CA GLY A 56 3.22 -9.02 -6.91
C GLY A 56 3.30 -7.95 -5.82
N VAL A 57 2.82 -6.74 -6.15
CA VAL A 57 2.73 -5.62 -5.20
C VAL A 57 1.27 -5.20 -5.13
N LYS A 58 0.72 -5.11 -3.91
CA LYS A 58 -0.61 -4.53 -3.68
C LYS A 58 -0.48 -3.33 -2.76
N ALA A 59 -1.09 -2.22 -3.14
CA ALA A 59 -1.14 -1.02 -2.31
C ALA A 59 -2.56 -0.83 -1.77
N PHE A 60 -2.66 -0.55 -0.48
CA PHE A 60 -3.90 -0.34 0.24
C PHE A 60 -3.88 0.99 0.97
N ASP A 61 -5.01 1.69 1.01
CA ASP A 61 -5.20 2.81 1.93
C ASP A 61 -5.97 2.30 3.16
N VAL A 62 -5.26 2.20 4.28
CA VAL A 62 -5.77 1.55 5.50
C VAL A 62 -6.45 2.58 6.41
N LYS A 63 -7.76 2.43 6.57
CA LYS A 63 -8.61 3.33 7.36
C LYS A 63 -8.98 2.69 8.69
N THR A 64 -8.96 3.48 9.77
CA THR A 64 -9.36 3.02 11.11
C THR A 64 -10.87 3.24 11.29
N VAL A 65 -11.59 2.20 11.70
CA VAL A 65 -13.03 2.28 11.99
C VAL A 65 -13.24 2.84 13.40
N VAL A 66 -14.08 3.87 13.53
CA VAL A 66 -14.34 4.57 14.80
C VAL A 66 -15.85 4.78 14.96
N ASP A 67 -16.38 4.50 16.16
CA ASP A 67 -17.82 4.56 16.44
C ASP A 67 -18.32 5.94 16.90
N ASN A 68 -17.45 6.77 17.49
CA ASN A 68 -17.81 8.07 18.07
C ASN A 68 -17.20 9.21 17.26
N LEU A 69 -17.69 9.41 16.04
CA LEU A 69 -17.32 10.53 15.19
C LEU A 69 -18.28 11.70 15.43
N THR A 70 -17.76 12.92 15.45
CA THR A 70 -18.59 14.13 15.45
C THR A 70 -19.26 14.32 14.08
N GLU A 71 -20.38 15.05 14.03
CA GLU A 71 -21.09 15.33 12.75
C GLU A 71 -20.18 16.01 11.72
N GLU A 72 -19.25 16.84 12.17
CA GLU A 72 -18.25 17.51 11.33
C GLU A 72 -17.23 16.52 10.76
N GLU A 73 -16.74 15.57 11.56
CA GLU A 73 -15.84 14.51 11.09
C GLU A 73 -16.54 13.55 10.11
N VAL A 74 -17.82 13.22 10.34
CA VAL A 74 -18.62 12.39 9.44
C VAL A 74 -18.77 13.08 8.07
N ALA A 75 -19.13 14.36 8.05
CA ALA A 75 -19.28 15.12 6.80
C ALA A 75 -17.97 15.15 5.99
N ILE A 76 -16.82 15.34 6.65
CA ILE A 76 -15.49 15.31 6.00
C ILE A 76 -15.19 13.93 5.41
N ILE A 77 -15.56 12.84 6.10
CA ILE A 77 -15.35 11.48 5.61
C ILE A 77 -16.24 11.19 4.39
N GLU A 78 -17.51 11.57 4.43
CA GLU A 78 -18.47 11.35 3.34
C GLU A 78 -18.10 12.12 2.08
N GLU A 79 -17.69 13.39 2.20
CA GLU A 79 -17.22 14.19 1.07
C GLU A 79 -16.02 13.53 0.38
N ARG A 80 -15.04 13.08 1.18
CA ARG A 80 -13.86 12.38 0.65
C ARG A 80 -14.17 11.02 0.03
N GLN A 81 -15.14 10.29 0.58
CA GLN A 81 -15.59 9.02 0.00
C GLN A 81 -16.28 9.25 -1.36
N ALA A 82 -17.03 10.34 -1.52
CA ALA A 82 -17.63 10.72 -2.80
C ALA A 82 -16.55 11.07 -3.84
N GLU A 83 -15.49 11.78 -3.46
CA GLU A 83 -14.36 12.08 -4.35
C GLU A 83 -13.60 10.81 -4.76
N GLU A 84 -13.30 9.90 -3.82
CA GLU A 84 -12.61 8.64 -4.11
C GLU A 84 -13.43 7.70 -5.00
N THR A 85 -14.74 7.62 -4.79
CA THR A 85 -15.64 6.79 -5.61
C THR A 85 -15.74 7.34 -7.03
N ALA A 86 -15.86 8.65 -7.19
CA ALA A 86 -15.83 9.30 -8.50
C ALA A 86 -14.48 9.07 -9.23
N ALA A 87 -13.36 9.17 -8.51
CA ALA A 87 -12.03 8.90 -9.07
C ALA A 87 -11.85 7.44 -9.49
N ARG A 88 -12.36 6.48 -8.70
CA ARG A 88 -12.37 5.05 -9.06
C ARG A 88 -13.24 4.75 -10.27
N GLU A 89 -14.41 5.37 -10.37
CA GLU A 89 -15.31 5.21 -11.52
C GLU A 89 -14.67 5.78 -12.80
N ALA A 90 -14.04 6.95 -12.72
CA ALA A 90 -13.29 7.54 -13.84
C ALA A 90 -12.09 6.66 -14.26
N ALA A 91 -11.33 6.13 -13.31
CA ALA A 91 -10.20 5.24 -13.59
C ALA A 91 -10.66 3.91 -14.20
N LYS A 92 -11.82 3.38 -13.78
CA LYS A 92 -12.40 2.16 -14.35
C LYS A 92 -12.91 2.40 -15.78
N ALA A 93 -13.59 3.51 -16.02
CA ALA A 93 -14.08 3.89 -17.35
C ALA A 93 -12.93 4.11 -18.36
N ALA A 94 -11.81 4.68 -17.92
CA ALA A 94 -10.61 4.85 -18.76
C ALA A 94 -9.86 3.54 -19.06
N ARG A 95 -10.07 2.49 -18.25
CA ARG A 95 -9.45 1.18 -18.44
C ARG A 95 -10.28 0.24 -19.34
N GLU A 96 -11.56 0.57 -19.53
CA GLU A 96 -12.53 -0.18 -20.36
C GLU A 96 -12.74 0.44 -21.76
N ALA A 97 -12.10 1.59 -22.08
CA ALA A 97 -12.12 2.26 -23.38
C ALA A 97 -10.84 2.01 -24.18
#